data_AF-A0A0S4JRY2-F1
#
_entry.id   AF-A0A0S4JRY2-F1
#
_cell.length_a   1.000
_cell.length_b   1.000
_cell.length_c   1.000
_cell.angle_alpha   90.00
_cell.angle_beta   90.00
_cell.angle_gamma   90.00
#
_symmetry.space_group_name_H-M   'P 1'
#
loop_
_entity.id
_entity.type
_entity.pdbx_description
1 polymer ?
#
loop_
_entity_poly.entity_id
_entity_poly.type
_entity_poly.pdbx_seq_one_letter_code
_entity_poly.pdbx_strand_id
1 'polypeptide(L)'
;MPGVSLQYLREASPRIFIRVLPPVVWVAVFLSAARNRRESSIIGSLVGSSDANSWPVIALPTSDELLALVSAWGFRRKDWTSNPTTLFTHLLVHASLPHLISNTLAYAAVSLEFGADDNNGLEERLIGRTMRASVIKTLTSTSVLIVGGVVGGLAGHLLQAKRLEVRAKDSYGFGFGFLECVVGSVHKKVAERVFVCGASAGIAALGGFNAVFYGRYLSGMFTLMPALLAVVASEEDPQQPLFFLNWSGEAYIGHAAHLGGFVCGCLLGAIFKGLQRNGYLLHPRDDQRRNNAAAGHRLGGARHGENVHDPEVAAQRERWRQEFRYGD
;
A
#
# COMPACT_ATOMS: atom_id res chain seq x y z
N MET A 1 10.77 28.09 3.19
CA MET A 1 9.53 27.36 3.54
C MET A 1 8.98 27.97 4.81
N PRO A 2 7.74 28.50 4.83
CA PRO A 2 7.15 29.04 6.05
C PRO A 2 6.90 27.89 7.04
N GLY A 3 7.28 28.12 8.30
CA GLY A 3 7.25 27.12 9.35
C GLY A 3 5.84 26.65 9.67
N VAL A 4 5.61 25.34 9.57
CA VAL A 4 4.37 24.72 10.03
C VAL A 4 4.31 24.81 11.55
N SER A 5 3.28 25.49 12.07
CA SER A 5 3.07 25.67 13.51
C SER A 5 2.92 24.33 14.24
N LEU A 6 3.53 24.18 15.42
CA LEU A 6 3.35 23.00 16.30
C LEU A 6 1.89 22.76 16.67
N GLN A 7 1.06 23.82 16.70
CA GLN A 7 -0.37 23.73 16.94
C GLN A 7 -1.11 23.05 15.77
N TYR A 8 -0.64 23.28 14.55
CA TYR A 8 -1.14 22.65 13.32
C TYR A 8 -0.88 21.14 13.30
N LEU A 9 0.31 20.69 13.73
CA LEU A 9 0.61 19.27 13.87
C LEU A 9 -0.27 18.60 14.94
N ARG A 10 -0.63 19.32 16.01
CA ARG A 10 -1.45 18.81 17.11
C ARG A 10 -2.92 18.63 16.70
N GLU A 11 -3.47 19.52 15.88
CA GLU A 11 -4.85 19.41 15.36
C GLU A 11 -4.98 18.44 14.17
N ALA A 12 -3.95 18.34 13.32
CA ALA A 12 -3.91 17.36 12.25
C ALA A 12 -3.64 15.93 12.75
N SER A 13 -3.04 15.79 13.95
CA SER A 13 -2.61 14.51 14.55
C SER A 13 -3.67 13.41 14.51
N PRO A 14 -4.94 13.58 14.96
CA PRO A 14 -5.93 12.50 14.94
C PRO A 14 -6.31 12.04 13.53
N ARG A 15 -6.33 12.98 12.56
CA ARG A 15 -6.74 12.71 11.17
C ARG A 15 -5.61 12.09 10.35
N ILE A 16 -4.37 12.49 10.62
CA ILE A 16 -3.15 11.84 10.10
C ILE A 16 -3.03 10.44 10.70
N PHE A 17 -3.28 10.31 12.01
CA PHE A 17 -3.26 9.03 12.72
C PHE A 17 -4.15 8.00 12.03
N ILE A 18 -5.44 8.31 11.79
CA ILE A 18 -6.41 7.37 11.19
C ILE A 18 -5.99 6.88 9.79
N ARG A 19 -5.19 7.65 9.04
CA ARG A 19 -4.80 7.31 7.67
C ARG A 19 -3.51 6.51 7.56
N VAL A 20 -2.56 6.74 8.46
CA VAL A 20 -1.23 6.10 8.42
C VAL A 20 -1.13 4.92 9.38
N LEU A 21 -1.94 4.88 10.45
CA LEU A 21 -1.94 3.76 11.40
C LEU A 21 -2.42 2.40 10.88
N PRO A 22 -3.23 2.22 9.81
CA PRO A 22 -3.81 0.90 9.54
C PRO A 22 -2.76 -0.23 9.46
N PRO A 23 -1.63 -0.14 8.75
CA PRO A 23 -0.65 -1.23 8.77
C PRO A 23 0.09 -1.37 10.10
N VAL A 24 0.43 -0.27 10.77
CA VAL A 24 1.17 -0.29 12.04
C VAL A 24 0.30 -0.85 13.17
N VAL A 25 -0.98 -0.48 13.20
CA VAL A 25 -2.00 -1.06 14.08
C VAL A 25 -2.29 -2.48 13.70
N TRP A 26 -2.33 -2.83 12.42
CA TRP A 26 -2.55 -4.23 12.02
C TRP A 26 -1.36 -5.11 12.40
N VAL A 27 -0.13 -4.64 12.27
CA VAL A 27 1.06 -5.33 12.79
C VAL A 27 1.00 -5.39 14.32
N ALA A 28 0.70 -4.30 15.02
CA ALA A 28 0.60 -4.30 16.49
C ALA A 28 -0.55 -5.18 17.01
N VAL A 29 -1.72 -5.17 16.37
CA VAL A 29 -2.90 -5.98 16.71
C VAL A 29 -2.65 -7.43 16.34
N PHE A 30 -2.02 -7.71 15.20
CA PHE A 30 -1.66 -9.08 14.81
C PHE A 30 -0.60 -9.65 15.75
N LEU A 31 0.45 -8.89 16.07
CA LEU A 31 1.44 -9.26 17.08
C LEU A 31 0.79 -9.45 18.45
N SER A 32 -0.15 -8.57 18.84
CA SER A 32 -0.90 -8.68 20.11
C SER A 32 -1.93 -9.84 20.12
N ALA A 33 -2.45 -10.25 18.97
CA ALA A 33 -3.34 -11.41 18.84
C ALA A 33 -2.56 -12.74 18.77
N ALA A 34 -1.42 -12.76 18.08
CA ALA A 34 -0.47 -13.86 18.08
C ALA A 34 0.12 -14.09 19.49
N ARG A 35 0.36 -12.99 20.23
CA ARG A 35 0.73 -12.92 21.66
C ARG A 35 -0.23 -13.66 22.59
N ASN A 36 -1.52 -13.77 22.27
CA ASN A 36 -2.49 -14.49 23.10
C ASN A 36 -2.52 -16.01 22.87
N ARG A 37 -1.78 -16.54 21.88
CA ARG A 37 -1.76 -17.99 21.58
C ARG A 37 -0.46 -18.72 21.93
N ARG A 38 0.61 -18.03 22.34
CA ARG A 38 1.87 -18.66 22.80
C ARG A 38 2.44 -17.95 24.04
N GLU A 39 2.48 -18.71 25.13
CA GLU A 39 3.29 -18.61 26.35
C GLU A 39 3.78 -17.22 26.84
N SER A 40 3.39 -16.91 28.08
CA SER A 40 3.56 -15.68 28.85
C SER A 40 5.00 -15.30 29.24
N SER A 41 6.04 -16.04 28.84
CA SER A 41 7.42 -15.85 29.35
C SER A 41 8.24 -14.80 28.59
N ILE A 42 7.90 -14.47 27.34
CA ILE A 42 8.64 -13.48 26.53
C ILE A 42 8.18 -12.04 26.81
N ILE A 43 7.02 -11.85 27.46
CA ILE A 43 6.35 -10.54 27.59
C ILE A 43 7.01 -9.62 28.63
N GLY A 44 7.78 -10.15 29.58
CA GLY A 44 8.47 -9.33 30.58
C GLY A 44 9.46 -8.31 30.00
N SER A 45 9.92 -8.49 28.76
CA SER A 45 10.97 -7.66 28.16
C SER A 45 10.50 -6.58 27.19
N LEU A 46 9.32 -6.69 26.58
CA LEU A 46 8.87 -5.79 25.49
C LEU A 46 8.01 -4.61 25.97
N VAL A 47 7.47 -4.65 27.19
CA VAL A 47 6.74 -3.55 27.83
C VAL A 47 7.33 -3.33 29.21
N GLY A 48 8.60 -2.90 29.23
CA GLY A 48 9.25 -2.42 30.44
C GLY A 48 8.82 -1.00 30.73
N SER A 49 7.71 -0.81 31.44
CA SER A 49 7.53 0.41 32.22
C SER A 49 6.65 0.14 33.44
N SER A 50 7.25 0.25 34.61
CA SER A 50 6.57 0.41 35.90
C SER A 50 6.15 1.86 36.16
N ASP A 51 6.48 2.80 35.26
CA ASP A 51 6.17 4.23 35.40
C ASP A 51 4.94 4.59 34.57
N ALA A 52 3.84 4.93 35.26
CA ALA A 52 2.58 5.36 34.66
C ALA A 52 2.67 6.62 33.77
N ASN A 53 3.83 7.29 33.76
CA ASN A 53 4.09 8.51 32.99
C ASN A 53 5.04 8.31 31.79
N SER A 54 5.63 7.13 31.60
CA SER A 54 6.43 6.90 30.39
C SER A 54 5.53 6.33 29.28
N TRP A 55 5.69 6.89 28.08
CA TRP A 55 5.08 6.30 26.90
C TRP A 55 5.58 4.86 26.77
N PRO A 56 4.70 3.89 26.48
CA PRO A 56 5.13 2.51 26.28
C PRO A 56 6.21 2.51 25.19
N VAL A 57 7.44 2.17 25.58
CA VAL A 57 8.51 1.92 24.62
C VAL A 57 8.13 0.63 23.92
N ILE A 58 7.59 0.74 22.71
CA ILE A 58 7.33 -0.41 21.86
C ILE A 58 8.70 -0.89 21.39
N ALA A 59 9.25 -1.89 22.08
CA ALA A 59 10.46 -2.56 21.63
C ALA A 59 10.17 -3.21 20.27
N LEU A 60 11.02 -2.90 19.28
CA LEU A 60 10.93 -3.50 17.96
C LEU A 60 11.32 -4.98 18.05
N PRO A 61 10.63 -5.87 17.31
CA PRO A 61 10.96 -7.29 17.31
C PRO A 61 12.36 -7.51 16.73
N THR A 62 13.06 -8.48 17.29
CA THR A 62 14.35 -8.95 16.77
C THR A 62 14.16 -9.71 15.46
N SER A 63 15.23 -9.85 14.66
CA SER A 63 15.18 -10.62 13.41
C SER A 63 14.79 -12.08 13.63
N ASP A 64 15.21 -12.69 14.74
CA ASP A 64 14.88 -14.08 15.07
C ASP A 64 13.39 -14.25 15.41
N GLU A 65 12.80 -13.30 16.14
CA GLU A 65 11.36 -13.29 16.42
C GLU A 65 10.54 -13.11 15.13
N LEU A 66 10.99 -12.21 14.24
CA LEU A 66 10.37 -12.01 12.93
C LEU A 66 10.44 -13.28 12.07
N LEU A 67 11.58 -13.98 12.06
CA LEU A 67 11.74 -15.24 11.33
C LEU A 67 10.87 -16.37 11.91
N ALA A 68 10.74 -16.43 13.24
CA ALA A 68 9.83 -17.36 13.90
C ALA A 68 8.36 -17.08 13.53
N LEU A 69 7.97 -15.80 13.43
CA LEU A 69 6.64 -15.40 12.97
C LEU A 69 6.41 -15.75 11.50
N VAL A 70 7.37 -15.52 10.61
CA VAL A 70 7.27 -15.94 9.20
C VAL A 70 7.16 -17.46 9.08
N SER A 71 7.88 -18.22 9.90
CA SER A 71 7.80 -19.67 9.90
C SER A 71 6.42 -20.19 10.36
N ALA A 72 5.76 -19.46 11.25
CA ALA A 72 4.45 -19.82 11.80
C ALA A 72 3.26 -19.31 10.96
N TRP A 73 3.37 -18.12 10.38
CA TRP A 73 2.26 -17.37 9.77
C TRP A 73 2.52 -16.92 8.33
N GLY A 74 3.72 -17.16 7.81
CA GLY A 74 4.05 -16.90 6.41
C GLY A 74 3.30 -17.83 5.47
N PHE A 75 3.32 -17.50 4.19
CA PHE A 75 2.62 -18.26 3.17
C PHE A 75 3.53 -19.32 2.56
N ARG A 76 3.08 -20.58 2.57
CA ARG A 76 3.65 -21.69 1.79
C ARG A 76 2.59 -22.29 0.90
N ARG A 77 2.95 -22.64 -0.34
CA ARG A 77 2.02 -23.28 -1.29
C ARG A 77 1.42 -24.60 -0.80
N LYS A 78 2.07 -25.34 0.10
CA LYS A 78 1.48 -26.57 0.66
C LYS A 78 0.48 -26.31 1.79
N ASP A 79 0.57 -25.14 2.44
CA ASP A 79 -0.22 -24.82 3.62
C ASP A 79 -1.54 -24.14 3.28
N TRP A 80 -1.71 -23.58 2.08
CA TRP A 80 -2.94 -22.85 1.74
C TRP A 80 -4.19 -23.73 1.66
N THR A 81 -4.05 -25.00 1.25
CA THR A 81 -5.17 -25.94 1.17
C THR A 81 -5.62 -26.36 2.55
N SER A 82 -4.71 -26.47 3.52
CA SER A 82 -5.01 -26.86 4.90
C SER A 82 -5.30 -25.67 5.80
N ASN A 83 -4.74 -24.49 5.49
CA ASN A 83 -4.88 -23.26 6.23
C ASN A 83 -4.89 -22.03 5.30
N PRO A 84 -6.06 -21.72 4.70
CA PRO A 84 -6.18 -20.58 3.78
C PRO A 84 -5.96 -19.22 4.47
N THR A 85 -5.99 -19.16 5.81
CA THR A 85 -5.72 -17.91 6.54
C THR A 85 -4.30 -17.41 6.33
N THR A 86 -3.36 -18.30 5.98
CA THR A 86 -1.97 -17.94 5.63
C THR A 86 -1.87 -17.00 4.42
N LEU A 87 -2.87 -17.02 3.52
CA LEU A 87 -2.97 -16.06 2.42
C LEU A 87 -3.17 -14.63 2.93
N PHE A 88 -3.74 -14.43 4.11
CA PHE A 88 -3.93 -13.10 4.68
C PHE A 88 -2.81 -12.75 5.66
N THR A 89 -2.41 -13.70 6.51
CA THR A 89 -1.42 -13.43 7.56
C THR A 89 -0.02 -13.17 7.02
N HIS A 90 0.32 -13.70 5.83
CA HIS A 90 1.63 -13.42 5.23
C HIS A 90 1.87 -11.95 4.91
N LEU A 91 0.80 -11.16 4.71
CA LEU A 91 0.89 -9.71 4.50
C LEU A 91 1.34 -8.96 5.75
N LEU A 92 1.20 -9.59 6.93
CA LEU A 92 1.44 -8.97 8.23
C LEU A 92 2.80 -9.36 8.82
N VAL A 93 3.36 -10.48 8.38
CA VAL A 93 4.70 -10.93 8.81
C VAL A 93 5.77 -10.49 7.82
N HIS A 94 6.95 -10.18 8.33
CA HIS A 94 8.08 -9.69 7.56
C HIS A 94 9.32 -10.45 7.99
N ALA A 95 10.22 -10.79 7.06
CA ALA A 95 11.38 -11.63 7.34
C ALA A 95 12.47 -10.91 8.18
N SER A 96 12.48 -9.58 8.16
CA SER A 96 13.49 -8.78 8.84
C SER A 96 12.96 -7.39 9.19
N LEU A 97 13.61 -6.70 10.14
CA LEU A 97 13.25 -5.34 10.52
C LEU A 97 13.42 -4.35 9.35
N PRO A 98 14.50 -4.39 8.55
CA PRO A 98 14.59 -3.58 7.33
C PRO A 98 13.43 -3.81 6.37
N HIS A 99 13.00 -5.07 6.14
CA HIS A 99 11.85 -5.38 5.30
C HIS A 99 10.54 -4.77 5.85
N LEU A 100 10.33 -4.83 7.17
CA LEU A 100 9.16 -4.21 7.80
C LEU A 100 9.16 -2.67 7.64
N ILE A 101 10.28 -2.01 7.94
CA ILE A 101 10.42 -0.55 7.86
C ILE A 101 10.20 -0.11 6.42
N SER A 102 10.82 -0.81 5.47
CA SER A 102 10.82 -0.44 4.07
C SER A 102 9.42 -0.61 3.44
N ASN A 103 8.66 -1.64 3.81
CA ASN A 103 7.25 -1.78 3.44
C ASN A 103 6.38 -0.71 4.11
N THR A 104 6.65 -0.36 5.36
CA THR A 104 5.89 0.69 6.07
C THR A 104 6.06 2.05 5.40
N LEU A 105 7.29 2.41 5.03
CA LEU A 105 7.58 3.65 4.31
C LEU A 105 6.96 3.65 2.92
N ALA A 106 7.07 2.55 2.17
CA ALA A 106 6.46 2.42 0.84
C ALA A 106 4.92 2.54 0.92
N TYR A 107 4.29 1.87 1.89
CA TYR A 107 2.85 2.00 2.13
C TYR A 107 2.47 3.44 2.45
N ALA A 108 3.21 4.12 3.34
CA ALA A 108 2.94 5.51 3.70
C ALA A 108 3.02 6.42 2.48
N ALA A 109 4.07 6.28 1.67
CA ALA A 109 4.25 7.05 0.43
C ALA A 109 3.08 6.86 -0.54
N VAL A 110 2.68 5.61 -0.81
CA VAL A 110 1.55 5.30 -1.71
C VAL A 110 0.21 5.79 -1.13
N SER A 111 0.05 5.72 0.19
CA SER A 111 -1.17 6.16 0.88
C SER A 111 -1.34 7.68 0.85
N LEU A 112 -0.24 8.46 0.85
CA LEU A 112 -0.28 9.92 0.73
C LEU A 112 -0.80 10.38 -0.64
N GLU A 113 -0.61 9.57 -1.68
CA GLU A 113 -1.18 9.80 -3.02
C GLU A 113 -2.61 9.28 -3.16
N PHE A 114 -3.06 8.39 -2.26
CA PHE A 114 -4.33 7.69 -2.39
C PHE A 114 -5.52 8.66 -2.32
N GLY A 115 -6.17 8.85 -3.46
CA GLY A 115 -7.30 9.76 -3.60
C GLY A 115 -6.97 11.22 -3.33
N ALA A 116 -5.74 11.64 -3.62
CA ALA A 116 -5.38 13.03 -3.80
C ALA A 116 -6.13 13.66 -4.99
N ASP A 117 -6.77 14.82 -4.81
CA ASP A 117 -7.27 15.63 -5.93
C ASP A 117 -6.11 16.46 -6.52
N ASP A 118 -6.09 16.64 -7.85
CA ASP A 118 -4.99 17.29 -8.58
C ASP A 118 -4.77 18.75 -8.19
N ASN A 119 -5.83 19.42 -7.74
CA ASN A 119 -5.83 20.88 -7.57
C ASN A 119 -5.74 21.31 -6.11
N ASN A 120 -5.80 20.35 -5.18
CA ASN A 120 -5.96 20.66 -3.77
C ASN A 120 -4.66 20.24 -3.07
N GLY A 121 -3.92 21.24 -2.59
CA GLY A 121 -2.61 21.08 -1.95
C GLY A 121 -2.62 20.06 -0.81
N LEU A 122 -1.42 19.66 -0.36
CA LEU A 122 -1.22 18.70 0.73
C LEU A 122 -2.07 19.03 1.97
N GLU A 123 -2.28 20.32 2.23
CA GLU A 123 -3.08 20.85 3.33
C GLU A 123 -4.56 20.44 3.28
N GLU A 124 -5.23 20.55 2.13
CA GLU A 124 -6.64 20.13 2.02
C GLU A 124 -6.78 18.61 2.11
N ARG A 125 -5.73 17.86 1.73
CA ARG A 125 -5.68 16.42 1.97
C ARG A 125 -5.69 16.14 3.47
N LEU A 126 -4.95 16.91 4.27
CA LEU A 126 -4.83 16.71 5.71
C LEU A 126 -6.05 17.22 6.50
N ILE A 127 -6.67 18.32 6.05
CA ILE A 127 -7.65 19.07 6.84
C ILE A 127 -9.10 18.89 6.35
N GLY A 128 -9.34 18.64 5.05
CA GLY A 128 -10.61 19.01 4.42
C GLY A 128 -11.67 17.92 4.20
N ARG A 129 -11.56 16.70 4.74
CA ARG A 129 -12.50 15.62 4.38
C ARG A 129 -13.46 15.21 5.49
N THR A 130 -14.71 14.98 5.11
CA THR A 130 -15.73 14.36 5.96
C THR A 130 -15.24 12.99 6.44
N MET A 131 -15.62 12.59 7.66
CA MET A 131 -15.27 11.28 8.24
C MET A 131 -15.63 10.14 7.28
N ARG A 132 -16.79 10.22 6.62
CA ARG A 132 -17.26 9.26 5.61
C ARG A 132 -16.25 9.08 4.46
N ALA A 133 -15.75 10.17 3.88
CA ALA A 133 -14.79 10.08 2.78
C ALA A 133 -13.46 9.47 3.23
N SER A 134 -13.04 9.72 4.47
CA SER A 134 -11.85 9.08 5.04
C SER A 134 -12.07 7.58 5.25
N VAL A 135 -13.20 7.17 5.82
CA VAL A 135 -13.55 5.76 6.05
C VAL A 135 -13.62 5.00 4.72
N ILE A 136 -14.29 5.54 3.71
CA ILE A 136 -14.37 4.89 2.39
C ILE A 136 -12.97 4.73 1.79
N LYS A 137 -12.12 5.76 1.84
CA LYS A 137 -10.74 5.66 1.33
C LYS A 137 -9.94 4.58 2.05
N THR A 138 -10.00 4.56 3.39
CA THR A 138 -9.31 3.56 4.21
C THR A 138 -9.80 2.15 3.92
N LEU A 139 -11.12 1.95 3.74
CA LEU A 139 -11.69 0.65 3.38
C LEU A 139 -11.24 0.24 1.99
N THR A 140 -11.35 1.12 0.99
CA THR A 140 -10.91 0.82 -0.38
C THR A 140 -9.42 0.51 -0.44
N SER A 141 -8.56 1.31 0.20
CA SER A 141 -7.12 1.04 0.23
C SER A 141 -6.81 -0.28 0.93
N THR A 142 -7.46 -0.57 2.06
CA THR A 142 -7.30 -1.84 2.77
C THR A 142 -7.73 -3.02 1.90
N SER A 143 -8.87 -2.91 1.21
CA SER A 143 -9.35 -3.95 0.30
C SER A 143 -8.40 -4.19 -0.87
N VAL A 144 -7.89 -3.13 -1.50
CA VAL A 144 -6.91 -3.24 -2.60
C VAL A 144 -5.61 -3.86 -2.10
N LEU A 145 -5.11 -3.44 -0.93
CA LEU A 145 -3.92 -4.00 -0.30
C LEU A 145 -4.06 -5.51 -0.08
N ILE A 146 -5.19 -5.94 0.50
CA ILE A 146 -5.44 -7.34 0.82
C ILE A 146 -5.60 -8.17 -0.47
N VAL A 147 -6.50 -7.77 -1.36
CA VAL A 147 -6.79 -8.52 -2.58
C VAL A 147 -5.55 -8.58 -3.48
N GLY A 148 -4.89 -7.45 -3.69
CA GLY A 148 -3.67 -7.37 -4.50
C GLY A 148 -2.50 -8.10 -3.86
N GLY A 149 -2.38 -8.07 -2.53
CA GLY A 149 -1.37 -8.83 -1.79
C GLY A 149 -1.55 -10.35 -1.95
N VAL A 150 -2.78 -10.84 -1.79
CA VAL A 150 -3.12 -12.27 -1.98
C VAL A 150 -2.85 -12.71 -3.43
N VAL A 151 -3.38 -11.97 -4.41
CA VAL A 151 -3.22 -12.32 -5.84
C VAL A 151 -1.75 -12.20 -6.26
N GLY A 152 -1.05 -11.16 -5.83
CA GLY A 152 0.38 -10.98 -6.10
C GLY A 152 1.23 -12.08 -5.46
N GLY A 153 0.99 -12.41 -4.19
CA GLY A 153 1.69 -13.50 -3.51
C GLY A 153 1.49 -14.85 -4.20
N LEU A 154 0.27 -15.16 -4.64
CA LEU A 154 -0.04 -16.35 -5.43
C LEU A 154 0.68 -16.35 -6.78
N ALA A 155 0.61 -15.23 -7.52
CA ALA A 155 1.26 -15.09 -8.82
C ALA A 155 2.78 -15.28 -8.72
N GLY A 156 3.42 -14.64 -7.73
CA GLY A 156 4.85 -14.78 -7.48
C GLY A 156 5.24 -16.23 -7.18
N HIS A 157 4.45 -16.92 -6.36
CA HIS A 157 4.71 -18.31 -6.01
C HIS A 157 4.53 -19.28 -7.19
N LEU A 158 3.52 -19.04 -8.05
CA LEU A 158 3.28 -19.85 -9.26
C LEU A 158 4.37 -19.62 -10.32
N LEU A 159 4.77 -18.37 -10.55
CA LEU A 159 5.82 -18.02 -11.51
C LEU A 159 7.18 -18.57 -11.07
N GLN A 160 7.49 -18.51 -9.78
CA GLN A 160 8.71 -19.10 -9.26
C GLN A 160 8.73 -20.62 -9.44
N ALA A 161 7.61 -21.30 -9.12
CA ALA A 161 7.52 -22.74 -9.31
C ALA A 161 7.74 -23.11 -10.78
N LYS A 162 7.16 -22.35 -11.72
CA LYS A 162 7.37 -22.56 -13.15
C LYS A 162 8.81 -22.30 -13.58
N ARG A 163 9.44 -21.25 -13.05
CA ARG A 163 10.84 -20.92 -13.36
C ARG A 163 11.82 -22.01 -12.89
N LEU A 164 11.62 -22.53 -11.69
CA LEU A 164 12.43 -23.64 -11.17
C LEU A 164 12.26 -24.90 -12.01
N GLU A 165 11.04 -25.16 -12.51
CA GLU A 165 10.77 -26.26 -13.44
C GLU A 165 11.54 -26.08 -14.77
N VAL A 166 11.52 -24.87 -15.35
CA VAL A 166 12.25 -24.57 -16.59
C VAL A 166 13.76 -24.68 -16.40
N ARG A 167 14.32 -24.08 -15.35
CA ARG A 167 15.76 -24.18 -15.04
C ARG A 167 16.21 -25.63 -14.82
N ALA A 168 15.39 -26.44 -14.16
CA ALA A 168 15.69 -27.86 -13.97
C ALA A 168 15.76 -28.61 -15.32
N LYS A 169 14.89 -28.27 -16.27
CA LYS A 169 14.92 -28.85 -17.63
C LYS A 169 16.16 -28.40 -18.39
N ASP A 170 16.50 -27.12 -18.34
CA ASP A 170 17.64 -26.56 -19.10
C ASP A 170 18.98 -27.06 -18.56
N SER A 171 19.13 -27.19 -17.24
CA SER A 171 20.40 -27.58 -16.61
C SER A 171 20.67 -29.09 -16.66
N TYR A 172 19.62 -29.91 -16.74
CA TYR A 172 19.75 -31.37 -16.61
C TYR A 172 19.16 -32.15 -17.79
N GLY A 173 18.70 -31.46 -18.85
CA GLY A 173 18.12 -32.02 -20.07
C GLY A 173 19.11 -32.76 -20.98
N PHE A 174 19.96 -33.62 -20.40
CA PHE A 174 20.95 -34.42 -21.11
C PHE A 174 20.42 -35.81 -21.51
N GLY A 175 19.12 -36.07 -21.41
CA GLY A 175 18.52 -37.34 -21.84
C GLY A 175 18.62 -38.45 -20.80
N PHE A 176 19.09 -38.15 -19.59
CA PHE A 176 19.07 -39.08 -18.46
C PHE A 176 17.76 -38.90 -17.67
N GLY A 177 16.66 -39.42 -18.22
CA GLY A 177 15.30 -39.19 -17.68
C GLY A 177 15.13 -39.52 -16.18
N PHE A 178 15.93 -40.42 -15.61
CA PHE A 178 15.94 -40.68 -14.17
C PHE A 178 16.56 -39.53 -13.35
N LEU A 179 17.71 -38.98 -13.78
CA LEU A 179 18.38 -37.87 -13.07
C LEU A 179 17.54 -36.59 -13.14
N GLU A 180 16.93 -36.33 -14.30
CA GLU A 180 15.96 -35.24 -14.50
C GLU A 180 14.77 -35.38 -13.53
N CYS A 181 14.24 -36.59 -13.35
CA CYS A 181 13.14 -36.86 -12.43
C CYS A 181 13.55 -36.63 -10.96
N VAL A 182 14.76 -37.06 -10.56
CA VAL A 182 15.29 -36.84 -9.21
C VAL A 182 15.52 -35.35 -8.95
N VAL A 183 16.20 -34.65 -9.84
CA VAL A 183 16.50 -33.22 -9.70
C VAL A 183 15.22 -32.38 -9.74
N GLY A 184 14.29 -32.69 -10.64
CA GLY A 184 12.96 -32.07 -10.67
C GLY A 184 12.20 -32.26 -9.35
N SER A 185 12.29 -33.46 -8.75
CA SER A 185 11.67 -33.75 -7.45
C SER A 185 12.34 -32.97 -6.30
N VAL A 186 13.65 -32.80 -6.32
CA VAL A 186 14.37 -31.97 -5.34
C VAL A 186 14.00 -30.50 -5.49
N HIS A 187 14.00 -29.96 -6.71
CA HIS A 187 13.59 -28.58 -6.97
C HIS A 187 12.15 -28.31 -6.57
N LYS A 188 11.23 -29.27 -6.81
CA LYS A 188 9.85 -29.17 -6.34
C LYS A 188 9.78 -29.10 -4.81
N LYS A 189 10.53 -29.95 -4.11
CA LYS A 189 10.62 -29.91 -2.63
C LYS A 189 11.23 -28.62 -2.11
N VAL A 190 12.21 -28.05 -2.81
CA VAL A 190 12.80 -26.74 -2.46
C VAL A 190 11.78 -25.62 -2.69
N ALA A 191 11.08 -25.63 -3.83
CA ALA A 191 10.02 -24.67 -4.14
C ALA A 191 8.87 -24.72 -3.11
N GLU A 192 8.55 -25.89 -2.57
CA GLU A 192 7.55 -26.08 -1.50
C GLU A 192 8.01 -25.55 -0.13
N ARG A 193 9.31 -25.32 0.05
CA ARG A 193 9.89 -24.75 1.29
C ARG A 193 10.03 -23.24 1.22
N VAL A 194 9.82 -22.63 0.07
CA VAL A 194 9.87 -21.19 -0.08
C VAL A 194 8.70 -20.56 0.67
N PHE A 195 9.02 -19.58 1.49
CA PHE A 195 8.03 -18.76 2.18
C PHE A 195 7.87 -17.43 1.44
N VAL A 196 6.63 -16.97 1.32
CA VAL A 196 6.31 -15.61 0.91
C VAL A 196 5.79 -14.86 2.14
N CYS A 197 6.27 -13.63 2.33
CA CYS A 197 5.85 -12.75 3.40
C CYS A 197 5.96 -11.29 2.98
N GLY A 198 5.36 -10.40 3.76
CA GLY A 198 5.38 -8.97 3.57
C GLY A 198 4.17 -8.43 2.82
N ALA A 199 3.88 -7.15 3.06
CA ALA A 199 2.79 -6.42 2.42
C ALA A 199 3.14 -5.86 1.03
N SER A 200 4.38 -6.06 0.57
CA SER A 200 4.96 -5.39 -0.60
C SER A 200 4.18 -5.60 -1.91
N ALA A 201 3.65 -6.80 -2.16
CA ALA A 201 2.76 -7.06 -3.30
C ALA A 201 1.44 -6.28 -3.21
N GLY A 202 0.87 -6.16 -2.00
CA GLY A 202 -0.30 -5.33 -1.76
C GLY A 202 -0.02 -3.83 -1.96
N ILE A 203 1.16 -3.38 -1.57
CA ILE A 203 1.60 -1.98 -1.76
C ILE A 203 1.77 -1.69 -3.25
N ALA A 204 2.34 -2.61 -4.02
CA ALA A 204 2.40 -2.52 -5.48
C ALA A 204 0.99 -2.46 -6.10
N ALA A 205 0.03 -3.23 -5.57
CA ALA A 205 -1.37 -3.15 -6.00
C ALA A 205 -2.00 -1.79 -5.71
N LEU A 206 -1.70 -1.17 -4.57
CA LEU A 206 -2.13 0.21 -4.30
C LEU A 206 -1.54 1.20 -5.32
N GLY A 207 -0.27 1.04 -5.69
CA GLY A 207 0.37 1.84 -6.74
C GLY A 207 -0.32 1.70 -8.10
N GLY A 208 -0.63 0.48 -8.52
CA GLY A 208 -1.37 0.22 -9.77
C GLY A 208 -2.80 0.77 -9.74
N PHE A 209 -3.50 0.60 -8.61
CA PHE A 209 -4.83 1.18 -8.42
C PHE A 209 -4.80 2.71 -8.50
N ASN A 210 -3.84 3.35 -7.85
CA ASN A 210 -3.62 4.79 -7.90
C ASN A 210 -3.39 5.29 -9.33
N ALA A 211 -2.55 4.59 -10.10
CA ALA A 211 -2.27 4.94 -11.49
C ALA A 211 -3.54 4.95 -12.35
N VAL A 212 -4.38 3.90 -12.26
CA VAL A 212 -5.55 3.75 -13.14
C VAL A 212 -6.78 4.52 -12.65
N PHE A 213 -7.11 4.40 -11.36
CA PHE A 213 -8.31 4.99 -10.78
C PHE A 213 -8.16 6.49 -10.54
N TYR A 214 -7.03 6.91 -9.94
CA TYR A 214 -6.79 8.32 -9.59
C TYR A 214 -5.88 9.06 -10.59
N GLY A 215 -5.31 8.39 -11.60
CA GLY A 215 -4.38 9.04 -12.54
C GLY A 215 -3.01 9.37 -11.92
N ARG A 216 -2.63 8.68 -10.84
CA ARG A 216 -1.40 8.95 -10.06
C ARG A 216 -0.30 7.96 -10.43
N TYR A 217 0.46 8.30 -11.47
CA TYR A 217 1.50 7.42 -11.97
C TYR A 217 2.75 7.39 -11.09
N LEU A 218 3.01 8.43 -10.29
CA LEU A 218 4.24 8.56 -9.53
C LEU A 218 4.39 7.47 -8.46
N SER A 219 3.38 7.24 -7.61
CA SER A 219 3.37 6.09 -6.70
C SER A 219 3.46 4.75 -7.43
N GLY A 220 2.83 4.62 -8.59
CA GLY A 220 2.96 3.44 -9.44
C GLY A 220 4.39 3.21 -9.92
N MET A 221 5.08 4.27 -10.35
CA MET A 221 6.47 4.21 -10.78
C MET A 221 7.40 3.84 -9.62
N PHE A 222 7.28 4.48 -8.45
CA PHE A 222 8.15 4.17 -7.31
C PHE A 222 7.95 2.76 -6.76
N THR A 223 6.76 2.19 -6.89
CA THR A 223 6.48 0.81 -6.45
C THR A 223 6.92 -0.23 -7.48
N LEU A 224 6.75 0.05 -8.78
CA LEU A 224 7.02 -0.92 -9.85
C LEU A 224 8.45 -0.85 -10.39
N MET A 225 9.03 0.35 -10.51
CA MET A 225 10.34 0.55 -11.13
C MET A 225 11.44 -0.28 -10.45
N PRO A 226 11.50 -0.41 -9.11
CA PRO A 226 12.49 -1.27 -8.49
C PRO A 226 12.39 -2.74 -8.93
N ALA A 227 11.17 -3.27 -9.05
CA ALA A 227 10.94 -4.63 -9.49
C ALA A 227 11.30 -4.82 -10.98
N LEU A 228 11.00 -3.83 -11.83
CA LEU A 228 11.36 -3.89 -13.26
C LEU A 228 12.86 -3.81 -13.48
N LEU A 229 13.55 -2.87 -12.82
CA LEU A 229 15.00 -2.75 -12.93
C LEU A 229 15.71 -4.00 -12.42
N ALA A 230 15.20 -4.59 -11.34
CA ALA A 230 15.74 -5.84 -10.85
C ALA A 230 15.52 -7.00 -11.82
N VAL A 231 14.35 -7.09 -12.47
CA VAL A 231 14.11 -8.09 -13.54
C VAL A 231 15.08 -7.88 -14.71
N VAL A 232 15.24 -6.65 -15.19
CA VAL A 232 16.14 -6.36 -16.32
C VAL A 232 17.59 -6.72 -16.00
N ALA A 233 18.13 -6.22 -14.89
CA ALA A 233 19.54 -6.48 -14.54
C ALA A 233 19.81 -7.96 -14.24
N SER A 234 18.81 -8.69 -13.78
CA SER A 234 18.92 -10.10 -13.51
C SER A 234 18.91 -11.00 -14.75
N GLU A 235 18.51 -10.46 -15.90
CA GLU A 235 18.74 -11.10 -17.21
C GLU A 235 20.21 -10.92 -17.65
N GLU A 236 20.84 -9.79 -17.31
CA GLU A 236 22.21 -9.47 -17.70
C GLU A 236 23.25 -10.27 -16.91
N ASP A 237 23.06 -10.44 -15.59
CA ASP A 237 23.95 -11.26 -14.75
C ASP A 237 23.16 -12.00 -13.65
N PRO A 238 22.90 -13.31 -13.83
CA PRO A 238 22.18 -14.13 -12.85
C PRO A 238 22.89 -14.23 -11.49
N GLN A 239 24.17 -13.90 -11.40
CA GLN A 239 24.97 -14.00 -10.19
C GLN A 239 25.15 -12.69 -9.44
N GLN A 240 24.82 -11.53 -10.03
CA GLN A 240 24.92 -10.26 -9.33
C GLN A 240 23.63 -9.93 -8.57
N PRO A 241 23.64 -10.02 -7.22
CA PRO A 241 22.59 -9.39 -6.45
C PRO A 241 22.75 -7.87 -6.61
N LEU A 242 21.84 -7.22 -7.33
CA LEU A 242 21.77 -5.75 -7.37
C LEU A 242 21.61 -5.21 -5.95
N PHE A 243 22.73 -4.80 -5.36
CA PHE A 243 22.84 -4.40 -3.96
C PHE A 243 21.96 -3.18 -3.62
N PHE A 244 21.63 -2.34 -4.60
CA PHE A 244 20.84 -1.11 -4.43
C PHE A 244 19.33 -1.26 -4.62
N LEU A 245 18.86 -2.38 -5.21
CA LEU A 245 17.44 -2.64 -5.47
C LEU A 245 16.86 -3.74 -4.58
N ASN A 246 17.70 -4.29 -3.71
CA ASN A 246 17.35 -5.33 -2.77
C ASN A 246 16.65 -4.71 -1.54
N TRP A 247 15.44 -4.16 -1.75
CA TRP A 247 14.60 -3.47 -0.76
C TRP A 247 14.32 -4.32 0.51
N SER A 248 14.64 -5.63 0.48
CA SER A 248 14.52 -6.54 1.63
C SER A 248 15.61 -7.63 1.74
N GLY A 249 16.62 -7.68 0.86
CA GLY A 249 17.55 -8.84 0.82
C GLY A 249 16.90 -10.11 0.25
N GLU A 250 15.67 -10.03 -0.27
CA GLU A 250 14.86 -11.19 -0.63
C GLU A 250 14.96 -11.54 -2.11
N ALA A 251 14.99 -12.84 -2.38
CA ALA A 251 15.13 -13.43 -3.70
C ALA A 251 14.04 -12.95 -4.70
N TYR A 252 14.36 -13.11 -6.00
CA TYR A 252 13.54 -12.95 -7.22
C TYR A 252 12.02 -13.15 -7.16
N ILE A 253 11.54 -13.91 -6.19
CA ILE A 253 10.13 -14.18 -5.88
C ILE A 253 9.38 -12.87 -5.63
N GLY A 254 10.04 -11.92 -4.97
CA GLY A 254 9.48 -10.62 -4.64
C GLY A 254 9.03 -9.86 -5.89
N HIS A 255 9.84 -9.83 -6.95
CA HIS A 255 9.54 -9.04 -8.14
C HIS A 255 8.31 -9.54 -8.91
N ALA A 256 8.19 -10.87 -9.07
CA ALA A 256 7.02 -11.46 -9.70
C ALA A 256 5.74 -11.21 -8.89
N ALA A 257 5.85 -11.26 -7.55
CA ALA A 257 4.73 -10.94 -6.67
C ALA A 257 4.35 -9.44 -6.74
N HIS A 258 5.33 -8.54 -6.82
CA HIS A 258 5.11 -7.10 -6.97
C HIS A 258 4.43 -6.78 -8.30
N LEU A 259 4.91 -7.35 -9.41
CA LEU A 259 4.30 -7.17 -10.73
C LEU A 259 2.86 -7.72 -10.75
N GLY A 260 2.65 -8.92 -10.20
CA GLY A 260 1.31 -9.50 -10.08
C GLY A 260 0.36 -8.64 -9.24
N GLY A 261 0.84 -8.12 -8.12
CA GLY A 261 0.11 -7.18 -7.27
C GLY A 261 -0.24 -5.90 -8.02
N PHE A 262 0.75 -5.27 -8.69
CA PHE A 262 0.56 -4.05 -9.48
C PHE A 262 -0.50 -4.22 -10.57
N VAL A 263 -0.40 -5.29 -11.38
CA VAL A 263 -1.38 -5.60 -12.43
C VAL A 263 -2.77 -5.82 -11.84
N CYS A 264 -2.89 -6.54 -10.72
CA CYS A 264 -4.14 -6.70 -10.00
C CYS A 264 -4.73 -5.34 -9.57
N GLY A 265 -3.89 -4.46 -9.03
CA GLY A 265 -4.24 -3.08 -8.69
C GLY A 265 -4.79 -2.28 -9.86
N CYS A 266 -4.12 -2.33 -11.01
CA CYS A 266 -4.57 -1.68 -12.25
C CYS A 266 -5.96 -2.18 -12.69
N LEU A 267 -6.19 -3.49 -12.65
CA LEU A 267 -7.48 -4.10 -12.99
C LEU A 267 -8.59 -3.65 -12.02
N LEU A 268 -8.33 -3.70 -10.71
CA LEU A 268 -9.25 -3.19 -9.70
C LEU A 268 -9.56 -1.70 -9.92
N GLY A 269 -8.54 -0.89 -10.25
CA GLY A 269 -8.71 0.52 -10.56
C GLY A 269 -9.59 0.75 -11.78
N ALA A 270 -9.42 -0.05 -12.85
CA ALA A 270 -10.25 0.01 -14.05
C ALA A 270 -11.71 -0.36 -13.75
N ILE A 271 -11.94 -1.42 -12.97
CA ILE A 271 -13.29 -1.85 -12.53
C ILE A 271 -13.96 -0.73 -11.74
N PHE A 272 -13.28 -0.18 -10.73
CA PHE A 272 -13.83 0.90 -9.90
C PHE A 272 -14.15 2.15 -10.73
N LYS A 273 -13.29 2.49 -11.70
CA LYS A 273 -13.52 3.60 -12.64
C LYS A 273 -14.74 3.37 -13.52
N GLY A 274 -14.94 2.13 -13.98
CA GLY A 274 -16.14 1.72 -14.72
C GLY A 274 -17.41 1.82 -13.88
N LEU A 275 -17.39 1.29 -12.65
CA LEU A 275 -18.51 1.38 -11.71
C LEU A 275 -18.88 2.83 -11.38
N GLN A 276 -17.88 3.70 -11.24
CA GLN A 276 -18.08 5.14 -11.04
C GLN A 276 -18.73 5.81 -12.25
N ARG A 277 -18.27 5.51 -13.47
CA ARG A 277 -18.85 6.04 -14.71
C ARG A 277 -20.32 5.64 -14.89
N ASN A 278 -20.69 4.45 -14.43
CA ASN A 278 -22.06 3.93 -14.49
C ASN A 278 -22.93 4.39 -13.31
N GLY A 279 -22.43 5.26 -12.42
CA GLY A 279 -23.19 5.79 -11.29
C GLY A 279 -23.38 4.83 -10.11
N TYR A 280 -22.76 3.65 -10.12
CA TYR A 280 -22.80 2.69 -9.00
C TYR A 280 -21.91 3.11 -7.83
N LEU A 281 -20.88 3.92 -8.09
CA LEU A 281 -20.04 4.53 -7.07
C LEU A 281 -20.21 6.05 -7.10
N LEU A 282 -20.59 6.62 -5.95
CA LEU A 282 -20.67 8.06 -5.78
C LEU A 282 -19.29 8.68 -5.98
N HIS A 283 -19.17 9.64 -6.89
CA HIS A 283 -17.95 10.44 -6.95
C HIS A 283 -17.87 11.29 -5.67
N PRO A 284 -16.74 11.29 -4.95
CA PRO A 284 -16.58 12.18 -3.79
C PRO A 284 -16.83 13.67 -4.11
N ARG A 285 -16.62 14.09 -5.38
CA ARG A 285 -16.90 15.44 -5.86
C ARG A 285 -18.39 15.71 -6.04
N ASP A 286 -19.20 14.68 -6.31
CA ASP A 286 -20.64 14.86 -6.47
C ASP A 286 -21.30 15.15 -5.13
N ASP A 287 -20.84 14.53 -4.05
CA ASP A 287 -21.28 14.87 -2.69
C ASP A 287 -20.90 16.31 -2.32
N GLN A 288 -19.69 16.76 -2.68
CA GLN A 288 -19.27 18.15 -2.41
C GLN A 288 -20.04 19.16 -3.27
N ARG A 289 -20.30 18.87 -4.55
CA ARG A 289 -21.15 19.70 -5.41
C ARG A 289 -22.58 19.76 -4.90
N ARG A 290 -23.16 18.63 -4.46
CA ARG A 290 -24.50 18.58 -3.85
C ARG A 290 -24.55 19.38 -2.56
N ASN A 291 -23.55 19.27 -1.69
CA ASN A 291 -23.48 20.04 -0.45
C ASN A 291 -23.31 21.53 -0.72
N ASN A 292 -22.45 21.92 -1.67
CA ASN A 292 -22.26 23.32 -2.05
C ASN A 292 -23.52 23.90 -2.72
N ALA A 293 -24.21 23.13 -3.56
CA ALA A 293 -25.48 23.53 -4.15
C ALA A 293 -26.57 23.69 -3.07
N ALA A 294 -26.65 22.78 -2.11
CA ALA A 294 -27.57 22.86 -0.98
C ALA A 294 -27.27 24.06 -0.06
N ALA A 295 -25.98 24.35 0.19
CA ALA A 295 -25.56 25.51 0.97
C ALA A 295 -25.82 26.83 0.23
N GLY A 296 -25.55 26.88 -1.07
CA GLY A 296 -25.88 28.01 -1.94
C GLY A 296 -27.38 28.30 -1.97
N HIS A 297 -28.23 27.27 -2.01
CA HIS A 297 -29.69 27.43 -1.91
C HIS A 297 -30.15 28.00 -0.55
N ARG A 298 -29.49 27.62 0.55
CA ARG A 298 -29.81 28.16 1.88
C ARG A 298 -29.38 29.62 2.06
N LEU A 299 -28.31 30.04 1.39
CA LEU A 299 -27.83 31.44 1.44
C LEU A 299 -28.48 32.33 0.38
N GLY A 300 -28.94 31.76 -0.74
CA GLY A 300 -29.63 32.47 -1.83
C GLY A 300 -31.09 32.81 -1.55
N GLY A 301 -31.73 32.14 -0.58
CA GLY A 301 -33.11 32.45 -0.17
C GLY A 301 -33.30 33.73 0.64
N ALA A 302 -32.20 34.40 1.05
CA ALA A 302 -32.25 35.61 1.89
C ALA A 302 -31.71 36.88 1.22
N ARG A 303 -31.31 36.84 -0.07
CA ARG A 303 -30.74 38.01 -0.79
C ARG A 303 -31.23 38.13 -2.24
N HIS A 304 -32.54 37.99 -2.46
CA HIS A 304 -33.18 38.38 -3.72
C HIS A 304 -34.09 39.60 -3.59
N GLY A 305 -33.79 40.45 -2.62
CA GLY A 305 -34.12 41.87 -2.64
C GLY A 305 -32.88 42.64 -2.21
N GLU A 306 -32.51 43.65 -2.98
CA GLU A 306 -31.48 44.66 -2.72
C GLU A 306 -30.02 44.38 -3.15
N ASN A 307 -29.54 45.33 -3.95
CA ASN A 307 -28.16 45.62 -4.36
C ASN A 307 -27.58 44.89 -5.58
N VAL A 308 -28.16 45.21 -6.74
CA VAL A 308 -27.57 45.02 -8.09
C VAL A 308 -26.67 46.22 -8.51
N HIS A 309 -26.39 47.18 -7.63
CA HIS A 309 -25.52 48.32 -7.96
C HIS A 309 -24.52 48.63 -6.85
N ASP A 310 -23.65 47.67 -6.53
CA ASP A 310 -22.42 47.99 -5.82
C ASP A 310 -21.29 48.22 -6.85
N PRO A 311 -20.97 49.49 -7.19
CA PRO A 311 -19.92 49.81 -8.14
C PRO A 311 -18.54 49.32 -7.69
N GLU A 312 -18.35 49.05 -6.39
CA GLU A 312 -17.08 48.57 -5.86
C GLU A 312 -16.80 47.13 -6.30
N VAL A 313 -17.82 46.27 -6.29
CA VAL A 313 -17.72 44.87 -6.76
C VAL A 313 -17.47 44.82 -8.28
N ALA A 314 -18.06 45.74 -9.04
CA ALA A 314 -17.80 45.87 -10.48
C ALA A 314 -16.36 46.33 -10.75
N ALA A 315 -15.86 47.32 -10.00
CA ALA A 315 -14.48 47.80 -10.11
C ALA A 315 -13.45 46.73 -9.70
N GLN A 316 -13.77 45.92 -8.70
CA GLN A 316 -12.89 44.84 -8.23
C GLN A 316 -12.78 43.69 -9.23
N ARG A 317 -13.89 43.35 -9.93
CA ARG A 317 -13.88 42.39 -11.05
C ARG A 317 -13.04 42.88 -12.23
N GLU A 318 -13.08 44.18 -12.53
CA GLU A 318 -12.33 44.72 -13.67
C GLU A 318 -10.83 44.81 -13.38
N ARG A 319 -10.42 45.09 -12.12
CA ARG A 319 -9.00 44.98 -11.70
C ARG A 319 -8.48 43.56 -11.85
N TRP A 320 -9.26 42.56 -11.40
CA TRP A 320 -8.89 41.16 -11.57
C TRP A 320 -8.74 40.76 -13.03
N ARG A 321 -9.59 41.26 -13.93
CA ARG A 321 -9.44 41.01 -15.37
C ARG A 321 -8.20 41.64 -15.98
N GLN A 322 -7.75 42.78 -15.45
CA GLN A 322 -6.54 43.45 -15.93
C GLN A 322 -5.27 42.78 -15.40
N GLU A 323 -5.25 42.34 -14.13
CA GLU A 323 -4.10 41.64 -13.54
C GLU A 323 -3.83 40.28 -14.19
N PHE A 324 -4.87 39.58 -14.66
CA PHE A 324 -4.73 38.23 -15.24
C PHE A 324 -4.73 38.20 -16.79
N ARG A 325 -4.69 39.36 -17.46
CA ARG A 325 -4.57 39.44 -18.94
C ARG A 325 -3.14 39.58 -19.45
N TYR A 326 -2.13 39.63 -18.58
CA TYR A 326 -0.72 39.58 -18.98
C TYR A 326 -0.05 38.34 -18.36
N GLY A 327 -0.10 37.25 -19.11
CA GLY A 327 0.60 36.02 -18.85
C GLY A 327 0.68 35.24 -20.16
N ASP A 328 1.31 35.87 -21.16
CA ASP A 328 1.96 35.16 -22.27
C ASP A 328 3.28 34.55 -21.77
#